data_AF-A0A661Y9J0-F1
#
_entry.id   AF-A0A661Y9J0-F1
#
_cell.length_a   1.000
_cell.length_b   1.000
_cell.length_c   1.000
_cell.angle_alpha   90.00
_cell.angle_beta   90.00
_cell.angle_gamma   90.00
#
_symmetry.space_group_name_H-M   'P 1'
#
loop_
_entity.id
_entity.type
_entity.pdbx_description
1 polymer ?
#
loop_
_entity_poly.entity_id
_entity_poly.type
_entity_poly.pdbx_seq_one_letter_code
_entity_poly.pdbx_strand_id
1 'polypeptide(L)'
;EGLVNKPLRNLNPNSTGERNASIRDGIITPRYRLPTEAEWEYAALGLIGNTLYERVVERRRYPWNGNYTRTDEKKYYGSFVANFKRGRGDYMGVAGNLNDGADIPAPIGSYWPNDYGLYNMGGNVSEWVLDIYRPLSLEDFSDYNPYRGNVFKNAVRDQDGFLVDKDSLGRIRYEEVPDEDLVGRTNYRKADNRNYDDGDQMTHLSESGDWLAEPTESNQTNGMYEYGVTSLISDEARVYKGGSWKDRAYYLSPGQRRFMNENMATNFIGFRCAMSRVGSPMPGH
;
A
#
# COMPACT_ATOMS: atom_id res chain seq x y z
N GLU A 1 17.39 -30.76 -4.42
CA GLU A 1 16.93 -30.57 -5.81
C GLU A 1 15.41 -30.70 -5.84
N GLY A 2 14.71 -29.59 -5.66
CA GLY A 2 13.25 -29.56 -5.60
C GLY A 2 12.65 -29.70 -7.01
N LEU A 3 11.51 -30.36 -7.11
CA LEU A 3 10.74 -30.55 -8.35
C LEU A 3 10.34 -29.21 -8.97
N VAL A 4 11.20 -28.62 -9.81
CA VAL A 4 10.89 -27.41 -10.56
C VAL A 4 10.43 -27.83 -11.97
N ASN A 5 9.21 -27.42 -12.35
CA ASN A 5 8.62 -27.53 -13.69
C ASN A 5 8.23 -28.94 -14.20
N LYS A 6 7.60 -29.79 -13.39
CA LYS A 6 6.86 -30.93 -13.96
C LYS A 6 5.55 -30.43 -14.60
N PRO A 7 5.27 -30.74 -15.87
CA PRO A 7 3.99 -30.42 -16.48
C PRO A 7 2.86 -31.20 -15.79
N LEU A 8 1.72 -30.56 -15.61
CA LEU A 8 0.50 -31.17 -15.09
C LEU A 8 -0.20 -31.97 -16.18
N ARG A 9 -0.93 -33.02 -15.80
CA ARG A 9 -1.78 -33.74 -16.76
C ARG A 9 -2.83 -32.80 -17.33
N ASN A 10 -2.89 -32.69 -18.66
CA ASN A 10 -3.96 -31.97 -19.33
C ASN A 10 -5.24 -32.82 -19.29
N LEU A 11 -6.31 -32.25 -18.73
CA LEU A 11 -7.63 -32.90 -18.63
C LEU A 11 -8.48 -32.69 -19.90
N ASN A 12 -7.97 -31.95 -20.89
CA ASN A 12 -8.63 -31.81 -22.19
C ASN A 12 -8.50 -33.14 -22.97
N PRO A 13 -9.62 -33.80 -23.34
CA PRO A 13 -9.59 -35.07 -24.06
C PRO A 13 -8.94 -35.01 -25.46
N ASN A 14 -8.78 -33.80 -26.02
CA ASN A 14 -8.17 -33.59 -27.33
C ASN A 14 -6.70 -33.12 -27.26
N SER A 15 -6.09 -33.09 -26.08
CA SER A 15 -4.71 -32.62 -25.88
C SER A 15 -3.75 -33.77 -25.58
N THR A 16 -2.47 -33.56 -25.89
CA THR A 16 -1.32 -34.48 -25.70
C THR A 16 -0.93 -34.79 -24.24
N GLY A 17 -1.88 -34.74 -23.32
CA GLY A 17 -1.72 -35.29 -21.96
C GLY A 17 -1.01 -34.40 -20.94
N GLU A 18 -0.30 -33.35 -21.35
CA GLU A 18 0.49 -32.49 -20.45
C GLU A 18 0.29 -30.99 -20.71
N ARG A 19 0.30 -30.16 -19.66
CA ARG A 19 0.19 -28.70 -19.70
C ARG A 19 0.92 -28.03 -18.54
N ASN A 20 1.21 -26.74 -18.68
CA ASN A 20 1.74 -25.95 -17.57
C ASN A 20 0.67 -25.72 -16.48
N ALA A 21 1.15 -25.55 -15.23
CA ALA A 21 0.30 -25.12 -14.13
C ALA A 21 -0.26 -23.73 -14.40
N SER A 22 -1.53 -23.56 -14.10
CA SER A 22 -2.26 -22.30 -14.17
C SER A 22 -2.67 -21.87 -12.77
N ILE A 23 -3.02 -20.59 -12.60
CA ILE A 23 -3.51 -20.08 -11.31
C ILE A 23 -4.78 -20.82 -10.82
N ARG A 24 -5.55 -21.41 -11.74
CA ARG A 24 -6.77 -22.18 -11.45
C ARG A 24 -6.49 -23.51 -10.76
N ASP A 25 -5.25 -24.00 -10.87
CA ASP A 25 -4.85 -25.28 -10.26
C ASP A 25 -4.56 -25.15 -8.77
N GLY A 26 -4.56 -23.92 -8.22
CA GLY A 26 -4.26 -23.65 -6.82
C GLY A 26 -2.79 -23.86 -6.43
N ILE A 27 -1.95 -24.29 -7.38
CA ILE A 27 -0.50 -24.50 -7.18
C ILE A 27 0.26 -23.17 -7.31
N ILE A 28 -0.18 -22.31 -8.23
CA ILE A 28 0.40 -20.97 -8.41
C ILE A 28 -0.42 -19.99 -7.57
N THR A 29 0.21 -19.40 -6.56
CA THR A 29 -0.41 -18.30 -5.81
C THR A 29 -0.14 -16.96 -6.51
N PRO A 30 -1.06 -15.99 -6.38
CA PRO A 30 -0.79 -14.62 -6.80
C PRO A 30 0.48 -14.06 -6.14
N ARG A 31 1.06 -13.03 -6.74
CA ARG A 31 2.30 -12.41 -6.22
C ARG A 31 1.97 -11.55 -5.00
N TYR A 32 2.86 -11.56 -4.02
CA TYR A 32 2.84 -10.56 -2.95
C TYR A 32 3.19 -9.18 -3.49
N ARG A 33 2.54 -8.17 -2.94
CA ARG A 33 2.84 -6.75 -3.15
C ARG A 33 2.60 -5.99 -1.84
N LEU A 34 2.96 -4.71 -1.81
CA LEU A 34 2.47 -3.83 -0.74
C LEU A 34 0.94 -3.63 -0.89
N PRO A 35 0.20 -3.49 0.22
CA PRO A 35 -1.19 -3.06 0.17
C PRO A 35 -1.28 -1.65 -0.42
N THR A 36 -2.40 -1.32 -1.05
CA THR A 36 -2.72 0.09 -1.32
C THR A 36 -3.11 0.78 -0.01
N GLU A 37 -3.08 2.10 0.02
CA GLU A 37 -3.53 2.93 1.15
C GLU A 37 -4.96 2.54 1.56
N ALA A 38 -5.86 2.41 0.58
CA ALA A 38 -7.25 2.03 0.81
C ALA A 38 -7.39 0.60 1.36
N GLU A 39 -6.66 -0.37 0.81
CA GLU A 39 -6.65 -1.75 1.33
C GLU A 39 -6.13 -1.81 2.77
N TRP A 40 -5.08 -1.04 3.06
CA TRP A 40 -4.48 -0.98 4.38
C TRP A 40 -5.47 -0.39 5.40
N GLU A 41 -6.14 0.71 5.07
CA GLU A 41 -7.12 1.34 5.97
C GLU A 41 -8.34 0.45 6.21
N TYR A 42 -8.88 -0.16 5.15
CA TYR A 42 -9.98 -1.10 5.24
C TYR A 42 -9.61 -2.27 6.18
N ALA A 43 -8.43 -2.84 5.95
CA ALA A 43 -7.90 -3.92 6.76
C ALA A 43 -7.63 -3.48 8.21
N ALA A 44 -7.19 -2.25 8.46
CA ALA A 44 -6.89 -1.75 9.79
C ALA A 44 -8.16 -1.53 10.61
N LEU A 45 -9.18 -0.88 10.04
CA LEU A 45 -10.42 -0.58 10.74
C LEU A 45 -11.19 -1.84 11.14
N GLY A 46 -11.24 -2.84 10.24
CA GLY A 46 -11.84 -4.14 10.52
C GLY A 46 -13.24 -4.03 11.12
N LEU A 47 -14.20 -3.45 10.41
CA LEU A 47 -15.50 -3.05 10.99
C LEU A 47 -16.54 -4.20 11.11
N ILE A 48 -16.14 -5.48 10.98
CA ILE A 48 -17.09 -6.61 10.99
C ILE A 48 -17.95 -6.61 12.28
N GLY A 49 -17.34 -6.38 13.44
CA GLY A 49 -18.03 -6.37 14.72
C GLY A 49 -18.86 -5.11 14.99
N ASN A 50 -18.77 -4.09 14.13
CA ASN A 50 -19.46 -2.81 14.28
C ASN A 50 -20.55 -2.59 13.21
N THR A 51 -20.81 -3.61 12.38
CA THR A 51 -21.91 -3.59 11.42
C THR A 51 -23.13 -4.30 11.98
N LEU A 52 -24.31 -3.70 11.78
CA LEU A 52 -25.59 -4.32 12.07
C LEU A 52 -26.49 -4.09 10.84
N TYR A 53 -26.97 -5.18 10.23
CA TYR A 53 -27.77 -5.13 9.00
C TYR A 53 -27.09 -4.28 7.90
N GLU A 54 -25.81 -4.56 7.61
CA GLU A 54 -24.98 -3.84 6.62
C GLU A 54 -24.71 -2.36 6.93
N ARG A 55 -25.16 -1.86 8.07
CA ARG A 55 -24.92 -0.48 8.50
C ARG A 55 -23.83 -0.45 9.55
N VAL A 56 -22.82 0.40 9.34
CA VAL A 56 -21.83 0.70 10.37
C VAL A 56 -22.51 1.53 11.46
N VAL A 57 -22.76 0.92 12.61
CA VAL A 57 -23.47 1.56 13.73
C VAL A 57 -22.52 2.42 14.56
N GLU A 58 -21.26 1.99 14.64
CA GLU A 58 -20.21 2.68 15.38
C GLU A 58 -18.93 2.74 14.54
N ARG A 59 -18.39 3.95 14.37
CA ARG A 59 -17.12 4.16 13.68
C ARG A 59 -15.96 4.00 14.66
N ARG A 60 -14.91 3.30 14.23
CA ARG A 60 -13.68 3.18 15.02
C ARG A 60 -12.71 4.31 14.71
N ARG A 61 -12.08 4.86 15.76
CA ARG A 61 -10.96 5.79 15.63
C ARG A 61 -9.63 5.08 15.42
N TYR A 62 -9.48 3.91 16.04
CA TYR A 62 -8.26 3.10 16.01
C TYR A 62 -8.56 1.71 15.43
N PRO A 63 -7.54 0.88 15.14
CA PRO A 63 -7.72 -0.48 14.64
C PRO A 63 -8.41 -1.47 15.61
N TRP A 64 -8.73 -1.05 16.83
CA TRP A 64 -9.36 -1.85 17.87
C TRP A 64 -10.67 -1.21 18.34
N ASN A 65 -11.43 -1.95 19.16
CA ASN A 65 -12.68 -1.47 19.71
C ASN A 65 -12.49 -0.38 20.78
N GLY A 66 -13.34 0.65 20.71
CA GLY A 66 -13.30 1.80 21.61
C GLY A 66 -12.53 3.01 21.06
N ASN A 67 -12.65 4.12 21.78
CA ASN A 67 -12.10 5.42 21.36
C ASN A 67 -10.77 5.79 22.05
N TYR A 68 -10.27 4.90 22.90
CA TYR A 68 -9.10 5.12 23.75
C TYR A 68 -8.00 4.12 23.42
N THR A 69 -6.77 4.46 23.76
CA THR A 69 -5.59 3.59 23.60
C THR A 69 -5.44 2.58 24.74
N ARG A 70 -6.43 2.50 25.64
CA ARG A 70 -6.44 1.61 26.80
C ARG A 70 -7.68 0.75 26.81
N THR A 71 -7.53 -0.48 27.27
CA THR A 71 -8.64 -1.43 27.42
C THR A 71 -9.42 -1.21 28.71
N ASP A 72 -10.72 -1.43 28.65
CA ASP A 72 -11.64 -1.51 29.78
C ASP A 72 -11.89 -2.96 30.24
N GLU A 73 -11.23 -3.94 29.62
CA GLU A 73 -11.31 -5.34 30.03
C GLU A 73 -10.87 -5.52 31.49
N LYS A 74 -11.74 -6.10 32.33
CA LYS A 74 -11.52 -6.23 33.78
C LYS A 74 -10.16 -6.82 34.16
N LYS A 75 -9.65 -7.79 33.38
CA LYS A 75 -8.36 -8.45 33.64
C LYS A 75 -7.16 -7.55 33.33
N TYR A 76 -7.29 -6.65 32.35
CA TYR A 76 -6.20 -5.83 31.82
C TYR A 76 -6.50 -4.33 31.92
N TYR A 77 -7.42 -3.95 32.83
CA TYR A 77 -8.01 -2.63 32.90
C TYR A 77 -6.95 -1.52 32.93
N GLY A 78 -7.06 -0.55 32.02
CA GLY A 78 -6.14 0.58 31.92
C GLY A 78 -4.80 0.27 31.24
N SER A 79 -4.56 -0.96 30.82
CA SER A 79 -3.38 -1.33 30.01
C SER A 79 -3.53 -0.78 28.59
N PHE A 80 -2.41 -0.41 27.97
CA PHE A 80 -2.43 0.00 26.57
C PHE A 80 -2.63 -1.20 25.64
N VAL A 81 -3.28 -0.95 24.51
CA VAL A 81 -3.62 -1.97 23.50
C VAL A 81 -2.75 -1.88 22.24
N ALA A 82 -1.72 -1.05 22.27
CA ALA A 82 -0.77 -0.84 21.17
C ALA A 82 0.56 -0.31 21.73
N ASN A 83 1.64 -0.51 20.97
CA ASN A 83 2.96 0.03 21.24
C ASN A 83 3.13 1.41 20.61
N PHE A 84 3.27 2.47 21.40
CA PHE A 84 3.45 3.84 20.92
C PHE A 84 4.00 4.80 21.96
N LYS A 85 4.49 5.94 21.49
CA LYS A 85 5.02 7.00 22.35
C LYS A 85 3.90 7.81 23.01
N ARG A 86 3.79 7.71 24.34
CA ARG A 86 2.81 8.48 25.13
C ARG A 86 3.08 9.98 25.12
N GLY A 87 4.35 10.36 25.29
CA GLY A 87 4.75 11.73 25.56
C GLY A 87 6.19 12.03 25.17
N ARG A 88 6.62 13.29 25.26
CA ARG A 88 7.99 13.67 24.92
C ARG A 88 8.97 13.00 25.90
N GLY A 89 9.81 12.09 25.39
CA GLY A 89 10.77 11.33 26.18
C GLY A 89 10.17 10.13 26.93
N ASP A 90 8.86 9.92 26.83
CA ASP A 90 8.17 8.83 27.53
C ASP A 90 7.92 7.66 26.57
N TYR A 91 8.91 6.76 26.53
CA TYR A 91 8.89 5.50 25.77
C TYR A 91 8.73 4.27 26.68
N MET A 92 9.08 4.40 27.97
CA MET A 92 9.20 3.27 28.88
C MET A 92 8.37 3.38 30.15
N GLY A 93 7.70 4.51 30.36
CA GLY A 93 6.87 4.70 31.54
C GLY A 93 7.71 4.88 32.79
N VAL A 94 7.26 4.25 33.88
CA VAL A 94 7.87 4.35 35.19
C VAL A 94 8.55 3.03 35.54
N ALA A 95 9.64 3.08 36.29
CA ALA A 95 10.36 1.88 36.72
C ALA A 95 9.41 0.83 37.32
N GLY A 96 9.49 -0.41 36.81
CA GLY A 96 8.64 -1.53 37.22
C GLY A 96 7.29 -1.64 36.49
N ASN A 97 6.90 -0.65 35.68
CA ASN A 97 5.69 -0.72 34.87
C ASN A 97 5.92 -0.05 33.50
N LEU A 98 6.33 -0.86 32.53
CA LEU A 98 6.43 -0.45 31.14
C LEU A 98 5.08 0.06 30.66
N ASN A 99 5.06 1.18 29.96
CA ASN A 99 3.83 1.83 29.51
C ASN A 99 2.89 0.85 28.79
N ASP A 100 3.33 0.40 27.64
CA ASP A 100 2.66 -0.50 26.71
C ASP A 100 3.36 -1.86 26.62
N GLY A 101 4.46 -2.04 27.36
CA GLY A 101 5.21 -3.29 27.40
C GLY A 101 6.44 -3.35 26.49
N ALA A 102 6.80 -2.29 25.76
CA ALA A 102 8.02 -2.28 24.92
C ALA A 102 8.64 -0.87 24.71
N ASP A 103 9.97 -0.74 24.75
CA ASP A 103 10.73 0.49 24.40
C ASP A 103 10.82 0.75 22.90
N ILE A 104 10.90 -0.35 22.16
CA ILE A 104 11.13 -0.43 20.72
C ILE A 104 10.01 -1.31 20.13
N PRO A 105 10.04 -1.71 18.83
CA PRO A 105 9.01 -2.60 18.32
C PRO A 105 8.85 -3.85 19.18
N ALA A 106 7.61 -4.13 19.56
CA ALA A 106 7.19 -5.35 20.22
C ALA A 106 7.16 -6.51 19.19
N PRO A 107 7.26 -7.78 19.64
CA PRO A 107 7.10 -8.94 18.78
C PRO A 107 5.79 -8.88 17.98
N ILE A 108 5.85 -9.29 16.71
CA ILE A 108 4.66 -9.38 15.85
C ILE A 108 3.65 -10.33 16.51
N GLY A 109 2.40 -9.90 16.61
CA GLY A 109 1.35 -10.66 17.32
C GLY A 109 1.17 -10.24 18.78
N SER A 110 1.95 -9.26 19.26
CA SER A 110 1.66 -8.61 20.54
C SER A 110 0.38 -7.80 20.46
N TYR A 111 -0.28 -7.59 21.61
CA TYR A 111 -1.59 -6.94 21.74
C TYR A 111 -2.71 -7.70 21.02
N TRP A 112 -3.92 -7.14 21.03
CA TRP A 112 -5.10 -7.79 20.46
C TRP A 112 -5.14 -7.61 18.93
N PRO A 113 -5.59 -8.62 18.18
CA PRO A 113 -5.87 -8.45 16.77
C PRO A 113 -7.15 -7.63 16.58
N ASN A 114 -7.29 -7.03 15.40
CA ASN A 114 -8.57 -6.51 14.96
C ASN A 114 -9.50 -7.64 14.45
N ASP A 115 -10.67 -7.28 13.95
CA ASP A 115 -11.72 -8.24 13.56
C ASP A 115 -11.33 -9.14 12.37
N TYR A 116 -10.32 -8.73 11.58
CA TYR A 116 -9.74 -9.56 10.53
C TYR A 116 -8.61 -10.46 11.02
N GLY A 117 -8.31 -10.46 12.33
CA GLY A 117 -7.19 -11.19 12.90
C GLY A 117 -5.83 -10.50 12.67
N LEU A 118 -5.83 -9.23 12.25
CA LEU A 118 -4.58 -8.49 11.97
C LEU A 118 -4.06 -7.84 13.25
N TYR A 119 -2.80 -8.11 13.55
CA TYR A 119 -2.10 -7.55 14.70
C TYR A 119 -1.33 -6.29 14.32
N ASN A 120 -1.12 -5.44 15.32
CA ASN A 120 -0.25 -4.27 15.26
C ASN A 120 -0.53 -3.33 14.08
N MET A 121 -1.79 -3.22 13.66
CA MET A 121 -2.22 -2.24 12.64
C MET A 121 -2.10 -0.79 13.15
N GLY A 122 -2.04 -0.59 14.47
CA GLY A 122 -1.79 0.69 15.10
C GLY A 122 -0.60 0.59 16.05
N GLY A 123 0.41 1.42 15.84
CA GLY A 123 1.64 1.43 16.61
C GLY A 123 2.64 0.38 16.12
N ASN A 124 3.58 0.02 16.98
CA ASN A 124 4.70 -0.87 16.67
C ASN A 124 5.61 -0.30 15.58
N VAL A 125 5.34 -0.53 14.30
CA VAL A 125 6.06 0.11 13.19
C VAL A 125 5.05 0.72 12.24
N SER A 126 5.40 1.85 11.66
CA SER A 126 4.66 2.35 10.52
C SER A 126 4.92 1.47 9.31
N GLU A 127 3.97 1.38 8.40
CA GLU A 127 4.05 0.42 7.31
C GLU A 127 3.92 1.13 5.97
N TRP A 128 4.88 0.88 5.08
CA TRP A 128 4.81 1.31 3.69
C TRP A 128 3.57 0.75 3.00
N VAL A 129 2.90 1.61 2.24
CA VAL A 129 1.86 1.23 1.28
C VAL A 129 2.35 1.53 -0.13
N LEU A 130 1.64 0.99 -1.13
CA LEU A 130 2.03 1.12 -2.52
C LEU A 130 1.87 2.56 -3.05
N ASP A 131 0.96 3.32 -2.47
CA ASP A 131 0.56 4.65 -2.95
C ASP A 131 1.66 5.70 -2.84
N ILE A 132 1.70 6.57 -3.84
CA ILE A 132 2.48 7.81 -3.83
C ILE A 132 1.68 8.87 -3.09
N TYR A 133 2.40 9.65 -2.30
CA TYR A 133 1.81 10.74 -1.56
C TYR A 133 1.54 11.93 -2.47
N ARG A 134 0.31 12.41 -2.36
CA ARG A 134 -0.13 13.72 -2.86
C ARG A 134 -1.07 14.37 -1.83
N PRO A 135 -1.03 15.69 -1.64
CA PRO A 135 -1.91 16.36 -0.69
C PRO A 135 -3.40 16.13 -1.01
N LEU A 136 -3.76 16.14 -2.29
CA LEU A 136 -5.15 16.09 -2.76
C LEU A 136 -5.64 14.68 -3.11
N SER A 137 -4.89 13.61 -2.78
CA SER A 137 -5.32 12.23 -3.12
C SER A 137 -6.67 11.82 -2.52
N LEU A 138 -7.14 12.50 -1.46
CA LEU A 138 -8.43 12.23 -0.83
C LEU A 138 -9.59 12.96 -1.51
N GLU A 139 -9.31 13.87 -2.43
CA GLU A 139 -10.31 14.61 -3.21
C GLU A 139 -10.36 14.09 -4.64
N ASP A 140 -9.20 13.71 -5.19
CA ASP A 140 -9.03 13.12 -6.52
C ASP A 140 -8.73 11.61 -6.41
N PHE A 141 -9.79 10.81 -6.37
CA PHE A 141 -9.68 9.36 -6.31
C PHE A 141 -10.81 8.63 -7.02
N SER A 142 -10.55 7.38 -7.41
CA SER A 142 -11.57 6.50 -7.99
C SER A 142 -12.43 5.85 -6.91
N ASP A 143 -13.75 5.81 -7.13
CA ASP A 143 -14.72 5.18 -6.22
C ASP A 143 -14.38 3.72 -5.85
N TYR A 144 -13.73 2.99 -6.76
CA TYR A 144 -13.40 1.59 -6.56
C TYR A 144 -11.89 1.40 -6.33
N ASN A 145 -11.52 0.96 -5.13
CA ASN A 145 -10.14 0.65 -4.72
C ASN A 145 -9.14 1.73 -5.19
N PRO A 146 -9.28 2.96 -4.70
CA PRO A 146 -8.41 4.05 -5.13
C PRO A 146 -6.95 3.70 -4.88
N TYR A 147 -6.14 3.96 -5.90
CA TYR A 147 -4.70 3.73 -5.89
C TYR A 147 -4.01 4.83 -6.70
N ARG A 148 -3.05 5.50 -6.07
CA ARG A 148 -2.22 6.51 -6.71
C ARG A 148 -0.80 6.01 -6.88
N GLY A 149 -0.43 5.71 -8.11
CA GLY A 149 0.90 5.19 -8.44
C GLY A 149 0.90 4.41 -9.75
N ASN A 150 0.00 4.77 -10.67
CA ASN A 150 -0.27 4.02 -11.88
C ASN A 150 0.84 4.27 -12.89
N VAL A 151 1.60 3.22 -13.19
CA VAL A 151 2.53 3.20 -14.32
C VAL A 151 2.13 2.03 -15.20
N PHE A 152 1.62 2.34 -16.39
CA PHE A 152 1.17 1.36 -17.35
C PHE A 152 2.38 0.79 -18.09
N LYS A 153 2.52 -0.54 -18.06
CA LYS A 153 3.66 -1.25 -18.65
C LYS A 153 3.19 -2.42 -19.50
N ASN A 154 3.85 -2.62 -20.63
CA ASN A 154 3.70 -3.78 -21.49
C ASN A 154 4.83 -4.79 -21.19
N ALA A 155 4.52 -6.08 -21.30
CA ALA A 155 5.56 -7.10 -21.26
C ALA A 155 6.41 -6.98 -22.52
N VAL A 156 7.74 -6.98 -22.36
CA VAL A 156 8.67 -6.83 -23.48
C VAL A 156 8.59 -8.06 -24.37
N ARG A 157 8.42 -7.81 -25.68
CA ARG A 157 8.31 -8.85 -26.70
C ARG A 157 9.39 -8.65 -27.76
N ASP A 158 9.84 -9.76 -28.32
CA ASP A 158 10.75 -9.78 -29.46
C ASP A 158 10.01 -9.40 -30.76
N GLN A 159 10.74 -9.19 -31.86
CA GLN A 159 10.19 -8.85 -33.18
C GLN A 159 9.14 -9.86 -33.68
N ASP A 160 9.26 -11.12 -33.26
CA ASP A 160 8.31 -12.20 -33.59
C ASP A 160 7.09 -12.25 -32.63
N GLY A 161 6.98 -11.31 -31.68
CA GLY A 161 5.84 -11.19 -30.76
C GLY A 161 5.86 -12.13 -29.55
N PHE A 162 6.91 -12.95 -29.42
CA PHE A 162 7.17 -13.79 -28.24
C PHE A 162 7.74 -12.97 -27.08
N LEU A 163 7.51 -13.43 -25.85
CA LEU A 163 8.09 -12.77 -24.66
C LEU A 163 9.61 -12.89 -24.70
N VAL A 164 10.29 -11.78 -24.42
CA VAL A 164 11.75 -11.76 -24.24
C VAL A 164 12.14 -12.65 -23.06
N ASP A 165 13.37 -13.16 -23.09
CA ASP A 165 13.96 -13.92 -22.00
C ASP A 165 13.78 -13.22 -20.65
N LYS A 166 13.54 -14.04 -19.64
CA LYS A 166 13.32 -13.59 -18.27
C LYS A 166 14.58 -12.89 -17.73
N ASP A 167 14.38 -11.97 -16.79
CA ASP A 167 15.50 -11.32 -16.12
C ASP A 167 16.35 -12.33 -15.32
N SER A 168 17.49 -11.87 -14.79
CA SER A 168 18.39 -12.70 -13.96
C SER A 168 17.73 -13.30 -12.71
N LEU A 169 16.54 -12.81 -12.34
CA LEU A 169 15.73 -13.26 -11.22
C LEU A 169 14.53 -14.11 -11.67
N GLY A 170 14.46 -14.49 -12.95
CA GLY A 170 13.41 -15.34 -13.53
C GLY A 170 12.06 -14.64 -13.72
N ARG A 171 12.01 -13.32 -13.73
CA ARG A 171 10.80 -12.50 -13.88
C ARG A 171 10.64 -12.02 -15.31
N ILE A 172 9.40 -11.80 -15.73
CA ILE A 172 9.08 -11.20 -17.03
C ILE A 172 9.52 -9.73 -17.02
N ARG A 173 10.17 -9.28 -18.10
CA ARG A 173 10.57 -7.89 -18.29
C ARG A 173 9.37 -7.05 -18.75
N TYR A 174 9.24 -5.85 -18.21
CA TYR A 174 8.19 -4.90 -18.53
C TYR A 174 8.79 -3.55 -18.89
N GLU A 175 8.22 -2.89 -19.90
CA GLU A 175 8.58 -1.54 -20.34
C GLU A 175 7.33 -0.67 -20.37
N GLU A 176 7.49 0.64 -20.20
CA GLU A 176 6.37 1.59 -20.24
C GLU A 176 5.71 1.57 -21.60
N VAL A 177 4.38 1.76 -21.62
CA VAL A 177 3.65 1.80 -22.89
C VAL A 177 4.08 3.04 -23.66
N PRO A 178 4.53 2.93 -24.92
CA PRO A 178 4.89 4.12 -25.68
C PRO A 178 3.65 4.99 -25.89
N ASP A 179 3.82 6.31 -25.81
CA ASP A 179 2.71 7.26 -25.91
C ASP A 179 1.96 7.18 -27.26
N GLU A 180 2.63 6.73 -28.31
CA GLU A 180 2.05 6.46 -29.63
C GLU A 180 0.90 5.43 -29.57
N ASP A 181 1.02 4.40 -28.72
CA ASP A 181 0.01 3.36 -28.52
C ASP A 181 -1.19 3.86 -27.68
N LEU A 182 -1.09 5.05 -27.09
CA LEU A 182 -2.06 5.60 -26.15
C LEU A 182 -3.01 6.63 -26.77
N VAL A 183 -2.68 7.17 -27.94
CA VAL A 183 -3.45 8.26 -28.60
C VAL A 183 -4.93 7.91 -28.78
N GLY A 184 -5.25 6.65 -29.08
CA GLY A 184 -6.63 6.18 -29.30
C GLY A 184 -7.36 5.72 -28.03
N ARG A 185 -6.71 5.76 -26.86
CA ARG A 185 -7.30 5.26 -25.61
C ARG A 185 -8.09 6.35 -24.89
N THR A 186 -9.18 5.94 -24.25
CA THR A 186 -10.06 6.85 -23.49
C THR A 186 -9.74 6.90 -22.00
N ASN A 187 -8.95 5.95 -21.49
CA ASN A 187 -8.71 5.79 -20.06
C ASN A 187 -7.43 6.50 -19.56
N TYR A 188 -6.33 6.44 -20.31
CA TYR A 188 -5.10 7.15 -19.99
C TYR A 188 -4.36 7.56 -21.26
N ARG A 189 -3.63 8.67 -21.18
CA ARG A 189 -2.92 9.28 -22.32
C ARG A 189 -1.40 9.23 -22.22
N LYS A 190 -0.85 9.00 -21.03
CA LYS A 190 0.58 8.78 -20.76
C LYS A 190 0.76 7.46 -20.02
N ALA A 191 1.90 6.81 -20.20
CA ALA A 191 2.19 5.56 -19.46
C ALA A 191 2.39 5.81 -17.97
N ASP A 192 3.10 6.87 -17.62
CA ASP A 192 3.26 7.29 -16.23
C ASP A 192 2.17 8.29 -15.86
N ASN A 193 1.24 7.84 -15.02
CA ASN A 193 0.14 8.66 -14.49
C ASN A 193 0.28 8.87 -12.97
N ARG A 194 1.48 8.76 -12.42
CA ARG A 194 1.73 8.97 -10.98
C ARG A 194 1.43 10.40 -10.52
N ASN A 195 1.69 11.37 -11.39
CA ASN A 195 1.53 12.80 -11.15
C ASN A 195 0.29 13.41 -11.83
N TYR A 196 -0.60 12.58 -12.41
CA TYR A 196 -1.79 13.01 -13.12
C TYR A 196 -2.65 13.98 -12.29
N ASP A 197 -2.98 15.16 -12.82
CA ASP A 197 -3.73 16.23 -12.13
C ASP A 197 -3.11 16.75 -10.80
N ASP A 198 -1.86 16.38 -10.47
CA ASP A 198 -1.13 16.88 -9.28
C ASP A 198 0.39 16.71 -9.48
N GLY A 199 0.96 17.60 -10.31
CA GLY A 199 2.39 17.64 -10.66
C GLY A 199 2.71 17.19 -12.09
N ASP A 200 1.71 17.12 -12.96
CA ASP A 200 1.87 16.96 -14.41
C ASP A 200 2.00 18.33 -15.10
N GLN A 201 2.27 18.33 -16.42
CA GLN A 201 2.45 19.57 -17.18
C GLN A 201 1.21 20.49 -17.16
N MET A 202 0.00 19.94 -17.12
CA MET A 202 -1.24 20.74 -17.14
C MET A 202 -1.50 21.45 -15.82
N THR A 203 -0.99 20.91 -14.70
CA THR A 203 -1.19 21.48 -13.35
C THR A 203 0.00 22.31 -12.85
N HIS A 204 1.11 22.36 -13.60
CA HIS A 204 2.27 23.17 -13.26
C HIS A 204 2.02 24.69 -13.49
N LEU A 205 2.36 25.51 -12.49
CA LEU A 205 2.49 26.97 -12.63
C LEU A 205 3.81 27.31 -13.36
N SER A 206 3.77 27.75 -14.61
CA SER A 206 4.98 28.14 -15.34
C SER A 206 5.73 29.29 -14.64
N GLU A 207 6.92 29.00 -14.11
CA GLU A 207 7.74 29.99 -13.41
C GLU A 207 8.29 31.09 -14.33
N SER A 208 8.38 30.85 -15.63
CA SER A 208 9.06 31.73 -16.59
C SER A 208 8.16 32.79 -17.24
N GLY A 209 6.84 32.75 -17.03
CA GLY A 209 5.89 33.56 -17.82
C GLY A 209 5.91 33.25 -19.34
N ASP A 210 6.72 32.27 -19.75
CA ASP A 210 6.80 31.77 -21.11
C ASP A 210 5.99 30.48 -21.22
N TRP A 211 4.72 30.64 -21.56
CA TRP A 211 3.76 29.56 -21.78
C TRP A 211 4.14 28.61 -22.93
N LEU A 212 5.20 28.93 -23.70
CA LEU A 212 5.70 28.15 -24.83
C LEU A 212 6.99 27.39 -24.51
N ALA A 213 7.56 27.55 -23.31
CA ALA A 213 8.74 26.80 -22.91
C ALA A 213 8.36 25.34 -22.61
N GLU A 214 8.68 24.44 -23.53
CA GLU A 214 8.57 22.98 -23.37
C GLU A 214 9.37 22.54 -22.13
N PRO A 215 8.72 22.15 -21.02
CA PRO A 215 9.42 21.61 -19.87
C PRO A 215 9.95 20.24 -20.26
N THR A 216 11.26 20.03 -20.12
CA THR A 216 11.87 18.71 -20.37
C THR A 216 11.17 17.65 -19.54
N GLU A 217 10.76 16.54 -20.17
CA GLU A 217 9.89 15.49 -19.59
C GLU A 217 10.34 14.95 -18.22
N SER A 218 11.63 15.06 -17.90
CA SER A 218 12.26 14.44 -16.73
C SER A 218 11.93 15.07 -15.37
N ASN A 219 11.14 16.16 -15.29
CA ASN A 219 10.92 16.85 -14.01
C ASN A 219 9.59 17.59 -13.85
N GLN A 220 8.50 17.04 -14.40
CA GLN A 220 7.18 17.69 -14.37
C GLN A 220 6.69 17.99 -12.94
N THR A 221 6.90 17.06 -12.00
CA THR A 221 6.47 17.24 -10.61
C THR A 221 7.31 18.26 -9.85
N ASN A 222 8.57 18.47 -10.24
CA ASN A 222 9.40 19.51 -9.62
C ASN A 222 8.88 20.93 -9.90
N GLY A 223 8.14 21.11 -10.99
CA GLY A 223 7.48 22.38 -11.27
C GLY A 223 6.43 22.78 -10.24
N MET A 224 5.72 21.81 -9.68
CA MET A 224 4.72 22.05 -8.61
C MET A 224 5.33 21.91 -7.21
N TYR A 225 6.23 20.95 -7.03
CA TYR A 225 6.86 20.63 -5.76
C TYR A 225 8.37 20.59 -5.92
N GLU A 226 9.05 21.69 -5.59
CA GLU A 226 10.51 21.73 -5.63
C GLU A 226 11.10 20.84 -4.53
N TYR A 227 11.44 19.60 -4.90
CA TYR A 227 11.90 18.59 -3.97
C TYR A 227 13.25 18.97 -3.32
N GLY A 228 13.29 18.90 -1.99
CA GLY A 228 14.50 19.19 -1.20
C GLY A 228 14.71 20.66 -0.87
N VAL A 229 13.93 21.57 -1.46
CA VAL A 229 13.97 23.02 -1.17
C VAL A 229 12.71 23.44 -0.44
N THR A 230 11.54 23.35 -1.10
CA THR A 230 10.26 23.78 -0.55
C THR A 230 9.37 22.62 -0.13
N SER A 231 9.57 21.43 -0.70
CA SER A 231 8.75 20.25 -0.45
C SER A 231 9.56 18.96 -0.37
N LEU A 232 8.99 17.93 0.25
CA LEU A 232 9.47 16.55 0.20
C LEU A 232 8.60 15.66 -0.71
N ILE A 233 7.66 16.27 -1.44
CA ILE A 233 6.74 15.59 -2.35
C ILE A 233 7.46 15.35 -3.69
N SER A 234 7.35 14.15 -4.23
CA SER A 234 7.90 13.73 -5.51
C SER A 234 7.17 12.48 -6.02
N ASP A 235 7.51 11.98 -7.21
CA ASP A 235 7.02 10.70 -7.75
C ASP A 235 7.59 9.45 -7.05
N GLU A 236 8.49 9.67 -6.11
CA GLU A 236 9.13 8.65 -5.27
C GLU A 236 8.70 8.77 -3.80
N ALA A 237 7.90 9.78 -3.44
CA ALA A 237 7.38 9.94 -2.09
C ALA A 237 6.23 8.95 -1.86
N ARG A 238 6.49 7.88 -1.09
CA ARG A 238 5.48 6.85 -0.79
C ARG A 238 4.77 7.16 0.52
N VAL A 239 3.54 6.69 0.63
CA VAL A 239 2.76 6.77 1.86
C VAL A 239 3.18 5.65 2.81
N TYR A 240 3.19 5.95 4.11
CA TYR A 240 3.26 4.95 5.18
C TYR A 240 2.25 5.26 6.29
N LYS A 241 1.72 4.21 6.92
CA LYS A 241 0.54 4.29 7.81
C LYS A 241 0.72 3.53 9.12
N GLY A 242 -0.23 3.71 10.05
CA GLY A 242 -0.33 2.94 11.31
C GLY A 242 0.43 3.50 12.51
N GLY A 243 1.34 4.46 12.33
CA GLY A 243 2.14 4.97 13.44
C GLY A 243 3.15 3.93 13.93
N SER A 244 4.04 4.29 14.84
CA SER A 244 5.10 3.41 15.35
C SER A 244 5.30 3.58 16.84
N TRP A 245 6.18 2.76 17.43
CA TRP A 245 6.69 2.89 18.80
C TRP A 245 7.24 4.31 19.08
N LYS A 246 7.62 5.06 18.04
CA LYS A 246 8.13 6.44 18.15
C LYS A 246 7.04 7.52 18.07
N ASP A 247 5.85 7.15 17.63
CA ASP A 247 4.80 8.10 17.29
C ASP A 247 3.75 8.23 18.39
N ARG A 248 3.11 9.41 18.45
CA ARG A 248 2.02 9.65 19.37
C ARG A 248 0.74 9.00 18.89
N ALA A 249 -0.18 8.77 19.84
CA ALA A 249 -1.53 8.21 19.64
C ALA A 249 -2.25 8.74 18.40
N TYR A 250 -2.08 10.02 18.05
CA TYR A 250 -2.65 10.62 16.84
C TYR A 250 -2.38 9.78 15.57
N TYR A 251 -1.14 9.34 15.36
CA TYR A 251 -0.73 8.62 14.15
C TYR A 251 -1.16 7.16 14.09
N LEU A 252 -1.74 6.62 15.17
CA LEU A 252 -2.24 5.25 15.22
C LEU A 252 -3.62 5.12 14.57
N SER A 253 -4.30 6.24 14.31
CA SER A 253 -5.59 6.21 13.62
C SER A 253 -5.39 5.85 12.15
N PRO A 254 -6.15 4.89 11.59
CA PRO A 254 -5.93 4.43 10.22
C PRO A 254 -6.00 5.52 9.15
N GLY A 255 -6.85 6.52 9.34
CA GLY A 255 -6.98 7.65 8.42
C GLY A 255 -5.78 8.59 8.39
N GLN A 256 -4.82 8.45 9.30
CA GLN A 256 -3.61 9.28 9.28
C GLN A 256 -2.60 8.77 8.28
N ARG A 257 -2.17 9.65 7.38
CA ARG A 257 -1.15 9.37 6.37
C ARG A 257 0.07 10.23 6.57
N ARG A 258 1.24 9.64 6.33
CA ARG A 258 2.52 10.34 6.25
C ARG A 258 3.28 9.78 5.07
N PHE A 259 4.36 10.45 4.71
CA PHE A 259 5.13 10.08 3.54
C PHE A 259 6.61 10.31 3.74
N MET A 260 7.40 9.56 2.96
CA MET A 260 8.85 9.64 2.91
C MET A 260 9.28 9.10 1.53
N ASN A 261 10.45 9.53 1.06
CA ASN A 261 10.99 9.02 -0.20
C ASN A 261 11.26 7.51 -0.07
N GLU A 262 10.90 6.73 -1.09
CA GLU A 262 10.99 5.27 -1.11
C GLU A 262 12.43 4.72 -0.94
N ASN A 263 13.44 5.52 -1.24
CA ASN A 263 14.85 5.16 -1.07
C ASN A 263 15.36 5.35 0.38
N MET A 264 14.55 5.92 1.27
CA MET A 264 14.93 6.14 2.67
C MET A 264 14.49 4.97 3.56
N ALA A 265 15.33 4.64 4.53
CA ALA A 265 15.04 3.65 5.55
C ALA A 265 15.11 4.28 6.95
N THR A 266 14.22 3.85 7.84
CA THR A 266 14.22 4.27 9.24
C THR A 266 14.00 3.07 10.15
N ASN A 267 14.30 3.22 11.44
CA ASN A 267 14.09 2.18 12.45
C ASN A 267 12.64 2.07 12.95
N PHE A 268 11.71 2.83 12.38
CA PHE A 268 10.30 2.85 12.80
C PHE A 268 9.32 2.62 11.65
N ILE A 269 9.83 2.43 10.42
CA ILE A 269 9.03 2.08 9.24
C ILE A 269 9.43 0.67 8.78
N GLY A 270 8.44 -0.20 8.67
CA GLY A 270 8.52 -1.52 8.06
C GLY A 270 7.47 -1.65 6.95
N PHE A 271 6.98 -2.87 6.71
CA PHE A 271 5.95 -3.13 5.71
C PHE A 271 5.18 -4.40 6.04
N ARG A 272 4.03 -4.56 5.40
CA ARG A 272 3.32 -5.84 5.29
C ARG A 272 2.98 -6.14 3.85
N CYS A 273 2.71 -7.41 3.57
CA CYS A 273 2.38 -7.86 2.23
C CYS A 273 0.87 -8.07 2.10
N ALA A 274 0.35 -7.73 0.93
CA ALA A 274 -0.98 -8.05 0.46
C ALA A 274 -0.92 -8.96 -0.76
N MET A 275 -2.03 -9.65 -1.02
CA MET A 275 -2.20 -10.52 -2.18
C MET A 275 -3.62 -10.33 -2.72
N SER A 276 -3.75 -10.25 -4.04
CA SER A 276 -5.06 -10.23 -4.68
C SER A 276 -5.75 -11.58 -4.55
N ARG A 277 -6.96 -11.61 -3.96
CA ARG A 277 -7.78 -12.82 -3.92
C ARG A 277 -8.27 -13.16 -5.34
N VAL A 278 -8.04 -14.40 -5.76
CA VAL A 278 -8.54 -14.93 -7.05
C VAL A 278 -9.66 -15.91 -6.76
N GLY A 279 -10.82 -15.75 -7.41
CA GLY A 279 -11.97 -16.62 -7.23
C GLY A 279 -13.29 -15.88 -7.46
N SER A 280 -14.40 -16.61 -7.36
CA SER A 280 -15.73 -15.99 -7.41
C SER A 280 -15.92 -15.04 -6.22
N PRO A 281 -16.70 -13.95 -6.39
CA PRO A 281 -17.23 -13.19 -5.26
C PRO A 281 -17.89 -14.13 -4.24
N MET A 282 -17.91 -13.74 -2.97
CA MET A 282 -18.73 -14.47 -2.00
C MET A 282 -20.20 -14.41 -2.45
N PRO A 283 -20.94 -15.53 -2.39
CA PRO A 283 -22.37 -15.50 -2.66
C PRO A 283 -23.03 -14.42 -1.79
N GLY A 284 -23.80 -13.53 -2.42
CA GLY A 284 -24.71 -12.66 -1.67
C GLY A 284 -25.72 -13.54 -0.94
N HIS A 285 -25.99 -13.21 0.32
CA HIS A 285 -27.06 -13.83 1.10
C HIS A 285 -28.41 -13.20 0.76
#